data_AF-A0A7C7T0D7-F1
#
_entry.id   AF-A0A7C7T0D7-F1
#
_cell.length_a   1.000
_cell.length_b   1.000
_cell.length_c   1.000
_cell.angle_alpha   90.00
_cell.angle_beta   90.00
_cell.angle_gamma   90.00
#
_symmetry.space_group_name_H-M   'P 1'
#
loop_
_entity.id
_entity.type
_entity.pdbx_description
1 polymer ?
#
loop_
_entity_poly.entity_id
_entity_poly.type
_entity_poly.pdbx_seq_one_letter_code
_entity_poly.pdbx_strand_id
1 'polypeptide(L)'
;MRSVDKSRRKFLKTTGAVSLAVAAAPAFVGATDKGGTKPVIVGVEGYRYEVHHNFLDVPSNIPWQETHGVAVDKAGQIYVKHRTKTREPIDAIVVFDRDGKYVRSFGKMYHGGGHGVDIREEEGEECLQGGHQTTGDSEKGHQTTPDSEDGIEPPETQAAEW
;
A
#
# COMPACT_ATOMS: atom_id res chain seq x y z
N MET A 1 30.55 -56.82 60.72
CA MET A 1 30.72 -56.00 59.50
C MET A 1 29.35 -55.57 58.99
N ARG A 2 29.08 -54.25 58.92
CA ARG A 2 27.82 -53.69 58.39
C ARG A 2 28.08 -53.16 56.98
N SER A 3 27.37 -53.66 55.97
CA SER A 3 27.37 -53.12 54.61
C SER A 3 26.47 -51.87 54.56
N VAL A 4 27.03 -50.73 54.15
CA VAL A 4 26.29 -49.47 53.96
C VAL A 4 25.73 -49.45 52.55
N ASP A 5 24.47 -49.86 52.42
CA ASP A 5 23.78 -49.89 51.13
C ASP A 5 22.67 -48.82 51.13
N LYS A 6 23.03 -47.55 50.88
CA LYS A 6 22.06 -46.43 50.91
C LYS A 6 22.52 -45.09 50.30
N SER A 7 23.06 -45.07 49.07
CA SER A 7 23.45 -43.78 48.45
C SER A 7 22.89 -43.49 47.05
N ARG A 8 22.59 -44.48 46.21
CA ARG A 8 22.20 -44.20 44.81
C ARG A 8 20.70 -43.93 44.58
N ARG A 9 19.82 -44.58 45.32
CA ARG A 9 18.35 -44.46 45.13
C ARG A 9 17.71 -43.21 45.75
N LYS A 10 18.41 -42.52 46.66
CA LYS A 10 17.91 -41.28 47.27
C LYS A 10 18.18 -40.06 46.38
N PHE A 11 19.27 -40.09 45.61
CA PHE A 11 19.66 -38.99 44.72
C PHE A 11 18.62 -38.74 43.61
N LEU A 12 18.14 -39.80 42.93
CA LEU A 12 17.08 -39.64 41.91
C LEU A 12 15.74 -39.15 42.47
N LYS A 13 15.43 -39.44 43.74
CA LYS A 13 14.16 -39.00 44.36
C LYS A 13 14.20 -37.53 44.78
N THR A 14 15.36 -36.99 45.14
CA THR A 14 15.48 -35.59 45.56
C THR A 14 15.49 -34.63 44.37
N THR A 15 15.99 -35.03 43.20
CA THR A 15 16.04 -34.14 42.02
C THR A 15 14.69 -33.98 41.30
N GLY A 16 13.77 -34.94 41.44
CA GLY A 16 12.46 -34.88 40.79
C GLY A 16 11.45 -33.90 41.43
N ALA A 17 11.66 -33.50 42.68
CA ALA A 17 10.71 -32.64 43.41
C ALA A 17 10.94 -31.14 43.23
N VAL A 18 12.12 -30.71 42.74
CA VAL A 18 12.45 -29.28 42.55
C VAL A 18 12.07 -28.79 41.14
N SER A 19 11.96 -29.67 40.16
CA SER A 19 11.62 -29.30 38.77
C SER A 19 10.17 -28.86 38.56
N LEU A 20 9.23 -29.24 39.45
CA LEU A 20 7.81 -28.86 39.31
C LEU A 20 7.51 -27.41 39.75
N ALA A 21 8.35 -26.78 40.57
CA ALA A 21 8.11 -25.40 41.04
C ALA A 21 8.54 -24.33 40.00
N VAL A 22 9.43 -24.67 39.07
CA VAL A 22 9.84 -23.75 37.98
C VAL A 22 8.90 -23.82 36.77
N ALA A 23 8.08 -24.87 36.67
CA ALA A 23 7.14 -25.05 35.55
C ALA A 23 5.96 -24.07 35.53
N ALA A 24 5.82 -23.21 36.55
CA ALA A 24 4.76 -22.20 36.66
C ALA A 24 5.26 -20.75 36.44
N ALA A 25 6.53 -20.54 36.07
CA ALA A 25 6.94 -19.22 35.58
C ALA A 25 6.18 -18.93 34.26
N PRO A 26 5.59 -17.75 34.06
CA PRO A 26 4.94 -17.44 32.80
C PRO A 26 6.03 -17.46 31.72
N ALA A 27 5.98 -18.48 30.85
CA ALA A 27 6.89 -18.61 29.70
C ALA A 27 6.78 -17.43 28.70
N PHE A 28 5.94 -16.44 29.01
CA PHE A 28 5.61 -15.29 28.17
C PHE A 28 6.22 -13.96 28.67
N VAL A 29 6.97 -13.94 29.78
CA VAL A 29 7.58 -12.69 30.33
C VAL A 29 8.59 -12.02 29.37
N GLY A 30 8.97 -12.68 28.28
CA GLY A 30 9.76 -12.09 27.19
C GLY A 30 9.20 -12.36 25.79
N ALA A 31 7.96 -12.83 25.67
CA ALA A 31 7.36 -13.05 24.37
C ALA A 31 7.12 -11.70 23.69
N THR A 32 7.94 -11.38 22.68
CA THR A 32 7.71 -10.21 21.83
C THR A 32 6.40 -10.45 21.07
N ASP A 33 5.46 -9.52 21.18
CA ASP A 33 4.27 -9.50 20.33
C ASP A 33 4.70 -9.29 18.87
N LYS A 34 4.83 -10.40 18.14
CA LYS A 34 5.07 -10.46 16.70
C LYS A 34 3.79 -10.71 15.92
N GLY A 35 2.62 -10.59 16.58
CA GLY A 35 1.32 -10.88 15.97
C GLY A 35 0.94 -9.87 14.87
N GLY A 36 1.67 -8.77 14.75
CA GLY A 36 1.40 -7.73 13.75
C GLY A 36 0.09 -6.98 13.99
N THR A 37 -0.55 -7.19 15.14
CA THR A 37 -1.88 -6.61 15.47
C THR A 37 -1.78 -5.20 16.04
N LYS A 38 -0.58 -4.76 16.43
CA LYS A 38 -0.35 -3.38 16.91
C LYS A 38 -0.21 -2.44 15.72
N PRO A 39 -0.78 -1.23 15.79
CA PRO A 39 -0.53 -0.20 14.79
C PRO A 39 0.97 0.05 14.61
N VAL A 40 1.42 0.06 13.37
CA VAL A 40 2.81 0.38 13.06
C VAL A 40 2.97 1.89 13.15
N ILE A 41 3.68 2.35 14.17
CA ILE A 41 3.96 3.78 14.36
C ILE A 41 5.38 4.11 13.90
N VAL A 42 5.50 5.06 13.00
CA VAL A 42 6.78 5.54 12.45
C VAL A 42 7.01 7.02 12.78
N GLY A 43 8.25 7.47 12.70
CA GLY A 43 8.64 8.87 12.92
C GLY A 43 9.29 9.14 14.28
N VAL A 44 9.63 10.39 14.52
CA VAL A 44 10.34 10.86 15.73
C VAL A 44 9.36 11.50 16.72
N GLU A 45 9.83 11.84 17.92
CA GLU A 45 9.02 12.58 18.88
C GLU A 45 8.49 13.89 18.26
N GLY A 46 7.20 14.18 18.49
CA GLY A 46 6.51 15.32 17.86
C GLY A 46 5.96 15.05 16.45
N TYR A 47 6.45 14.03 15.73
CA TYR A 47 6.05 13.70 14.36
C TYR A 47 5.90 12.17 14.20
N ARG A 48 4.84 11.63 14.81
CA ARG A 48 4.52 10.20 14.74
C ARG A 48 3.33 9.97 13.81
N TYR A 49 3.44 8.95 12.96
CA TYR A 49 2.44 8.57 11.99
C TYR A 49 2.05 7.11 12.17
N GLU A 50 0.75 6.83 12.10
CA GLU A 50 0.22 5.47 12.03
C GLU A 50 0.20 4.99 10.58
N VAL A 51 0.74 3.79 10.35
CA VAL A 51 0.74 3.16 9.04
C VAL A 51 -0.51 2.29 8.91
N HIS A 52 -1.40 2.70 8.01
CA HIS A 52 -2.56 1.90 7.60
C HIS A 52 -2.17 1.04 6.39
N HIS A 53 -1.92 -0.24 6.64
CA HIS A 53 -1.63 -1.19 5.57
C HIS A 53 -2.89 -1.52 4.77
N ASN A 54 -2.72 -1.76 3.47
CA ASN A 54 -3.81 -2.11 2.55
C ASN A 54 -4.97 -1.10 2.58
N PHE A 55 -4.63 0.18 2.67
CA PHE A 55 -5.60 1.26 2.77
C PHE A 55 -6.51 1.38 1.53
N LEU A 56 -5.98 1.09 0.33
CA LEU A 56 -6.74 1.20 -0.91
C LEU A 56 -7.45 -0.13 -1.24
N ASP A 57 -8.76 -0.06 -1.45
CA ASP A 57 -9.58 -1.16 -1.93
C ASP A 57 -9.54 -1.24 -3.46
N VAL A 58 -8.49 -1.87 -3.97
CA VAL A 58 -8.25 -2.02 -5.41
C VAL A 58 -9.21 -3.05 -6.01
N PRO A 59 -9.96 -2.72 -7.07
CA PRO A 59 -10.91 -3.65 -7.65
C PRO A 59 -10.21 -4.80 -8.38
N SER A 60 -10.78 -6.01 -8.30
CA SER A 60 -10.13 -7.25 -8.76
C SER A 60 -9.86 -7.34 -10.26
N ASN A 61 -10.52 -6.51 -11.06
CA ASN A 61 -10.35 -6.42 -12.51
C ASN A 61 -9.13 -5.56 -12.93
N ILE A 62 -8.50 -4.85 -11.99
CA ILE A 62 -7.32 -4.02 -12.25
C ILE A 62 -6.08 -4.74 -11.71
N PRO A 63 -5.20 -5.28 -12.59
CA PRO A 63 -3.97 -5.92 -12.15
C PRO A 63 -3.00 -4.84 -11.63
N TRP A 64 -2.94 -4.72 -10.30
CA TRP A 64 -2.05 -3.77 -9.62
C TRP A 64 -0.59 -4.19 -9.79
N GLN A 65 0.24 -3.27 -10.29
CA GLN A 65 1.65 -3.51 -10.53
C GLN A 65 2.46 -2.25 -10.16
N GLU A 66 3.23 -1.67 -11.08
CA GLU A 66 4.15 -0.57 -10.79
C GLU A 66 3.34 0.73 -10.53
N THR A 67 3.23 1.18 -9.27
CA THR A 67 2.54 2.43 -8.90
C THR A 67 3.50 3.61 -8.88
N HIS A 68 3.54 4.36 -9.97
CA HIS A 68 4.57 5.39 -10.19
C HIS A 68 4.25 6.75 -9.57
N GLY A 69 2.99 7.03 -9.22
CA GLY A 69 2.63 8.31 -8.63
C GLY A 69 1.29 8.28 -7.91
N VAL A 70 1.18 9.15 -6.92
CA VAL A 70 -0.04 9.42 -6.17
C VAL A 70 -0.27 10.93 -6.10
N ALA A 71 -1.50 11.36 -6.31
CA ALA A 71 -1.92 12.75 -6.11
C ALA A 71 -3.24 12.78 -5.33
N VAL A 72 -3.51 13.86 -4.61
CA VAL A 72 -4.74 14.05 -3.83
C VAL A 72 -5.33 15.41 -4.21
N ASP A 73 -6.60 15.45 -4.60
CA ASP A 73 -7.31 16.70 -4.94
C ASP A 73 -7.86 17.41 -3.70
N LYS A 74 -8.45 18.60 -3.87
CA LYS A 74 -9.07 19.36 -2.77
C LYS A 74 -10.28 18.66 -2.15
N ALA A 75 -11.00 17.84 -2.91
CA ALA A 75 -12.09 17.02 -2.40
C ALA A 75 -11.58 15.82 -1.56
N GLY A 76 -10.29 15.52 -1.65
CA GLY A 76 -9.61 14.43 -0.98
C GLY A 76 -9.68 13.10 -1.75
N GLN A 77 -10.03 13.11 -3.03
CA GLN A 77 -9.91 11.93 -3.87
C GLN A 77 -8.43 11.63 -4.12
N ILE A 78 -8.09 10.34 -4.10
CA ILE A 78 -6.73 9.86 -4.22
C ILE A 78 -6.57 9.25 -5.61
N TYR A 79 -5.67 9.80 -6.40
CA TYR A 79 -5.37 9.36 -7.76
C TYR A 79 -4.09 8.56 -7.74
N VAL A 80 -4.15 7.28 -8.10
CA VAL A 80 -2.96 6.43 -8.23
C VAL A 80 -2.74 6.10 -9.69
N LYS A 81 -1.57 6.47 -10.20
CA LYS A 81 -1.09 6.02 -11.49
C LYS A 81 -0.36 4.70 -11.34
N HIS A 82 -0.79 3.71 -12.10
CA HIS A 82 -0.11 2.42 -12.17
C HIS A 82 0.20 2.02 -13.60
N ARG A 83 1.17 1.14 -13.74
CA ARG A 83 1.59 0.55 -14.99
C ARG A 83 1.58 -0.95 -14.87
N THR A 84 1.01 -1.61 -15.87
CA THR A 84 1.06 -3.06 -16.01
C THR A 84 1.78 -3.46 -17.29
N LYS A 85 2.26 -4.70 -17.35
CA LYS A 85 2.86 -5.31 -18.55
C LYS A 85 1.87 -6.14 -19.37
N THR A 86 0.56 -6.02 -19.13
CA THR A 86 -0.45 -6.69 -19.95
C THR A 86 -0.44 -6.17 -21.38
N ARG A 87 -0.79 -7.05 -22.32
CA ARG A 87 -0.83 -6.70 -23.75
C ARG A 87 -2.07 -5.87 -24.09
N GLU A 88 -3.18 -6.20 -23.46
CA GLU A 88 -4.44 -5.48 -23.61
C GLU A 88 -4.40 -4.17 -22.80
N PRO A 89 -4.80 -3.03 -23.40
CA PRO A 89 -4.83 -1.74 -22.70
C PRO A 89 -5.79 -1.74 -21.52
N ILE A 90 -5.29 -1.31 -20.35
CA ILE A 90 -6.10 -1.09 -19.16
C ILE A 90 -6.07 0.37 -18.73
N ASP A 91 -7.00 0.73 -17.86
CA ASP A 91 -6.99 2.05 -17.25
C ASP A 91 -5.70 2.20 -16.44
N ALA A 92 -4.97 3.30 -16.65
CA ALA A 92 -3.68 3.54 -16.00
C ALA A 92 -3.81 4.40 -14.73
N ILE A 93 -4.97 5.02 -14.51
CA ILE A 93 -5.27 5.86 -13.35
C ILE A 93 -6.49 5.30 -12.63
N VAL A 94 -6.36 5.13 -11.32
CA VAL A 94 -7.43 4.67 -10.44
C VAL A 94 -7.67 5.71 -9.37
N VAL A 95 -8.95 6.02 -9.14
CA VAL A 95 -9.40 7.05 -8.22
C VAL A 95 -10.09 6.40 -7.04
N PHE A 96 -9.70 6.82 -5.84
CA PHE A 96 -10.27 6.38 -4.58
C PHE A 96 -10.84 7.58 -3.81
N ASP A 97 -11.82 7.32 -2.95
CA ASP A 97 -12.27 8.32 -1.99
C ASP A 97 -11.27 8.50 -0.84
N ARG A 98 -11.60 9.40 0.09
CA ARG A 98 -10.80 9.70 1.28
C ARG A 98 -10.62 8.52 2.24
N ASP A 99 -11.48 7.51 2.13
CA ASP A 99 -11.44 6.29 2.94
C ASP A 99 -10.76 5.13 2.18
N GLY A 100 -10.23 5.38 0.99
CA GLY A 100 -9.52 4.40 0.17
C GLY A 100 -10.42 3.49 -0.65
N LYS A 101 -11.73 3.78 -0.77
CA LYS A 101 -12.65 2.97 -1.59
C LYS A 101 -12.55 3.34 -3.05
N TYR A 102 -12.60 2.34 -3.92
CA TYR A 102 -12.63 2.55 -5.36
C TYR A 102 -13.84 3.39 -5.78
N VAL A 103 -13.58 4.46 -6.54
CA VAL A 103 -14.61 5.31 -7.14
C VAL A 103 -14.73 5.02 -8.64
N ARG A 104 -13.61 5.12 -9.37
CA ARG A 104 -13.55 4.96 -10.82
C ARG A 104 -12.12 4.74 -11.32
N SER A 105 -11.98 4.41 -12.60
CA SER A 105 -10.69 4.32 -13.30
C SER A 105 -10.80 4.86 -14.73
N PHE A 106 -9.69 5.34 -15.28
CA PHE A 106 -9.61 5.87 -16.65
C PHE A 106 -8.17 5.89 -17.17
N GLY A 107 -7.97 6.41 -18.40
CA GLY A 107 -6.64 6.64 -18.93
C GLY A 107 -6.03 5.46 -19.70
N LYS A 108 -6.85 4.69 -20.44
CA LYS A 108 -6.37 3.57 -21.28
C LYS A 108 -5.27 3.97 -22.27
N MET A 109 -5.31 5.20 -22.77
CA MET A 109 -4.28 5.77 -23.67
C MET A 109 -2.90 5.89 -23.00
N TYR A 110 -2.84 5.88 -21.67
CA TYR A 110 -1.60 5.92 -20.90
C TYR A 110 -1.08 4.52 -20.54
N HIS A 111 -1.73 3.46 -21.04
CA HIS A 111 -1.27 2.09 -20.86
C HIS A 111 0.15 1.89 -21.39
N GLY A 112 1.01 1.25 -20.60
CA GLY A 112 2.39 0.93 -20.98
C GLY A 112 3.42 2.05 -20.72
N GLY A 113 3.01 3.31 -20.49
CA GLY A 113 3.91 4.46 -20.39
C GLY A 113 3.61 5.49 -19.29
N GLY A 114 4.68 6.06 -18.72
CA GLY A 114 4.63 7.28 -17.90
C GLY A 114 5.02 7.15 -16.41
N HIS A 115 5.61 8.20 -15.86
CA HIS A 115 6.36 8.16 -14.58
C HIS A 115 5.67 8.77 -13.37
N GLY A 116 4.50 9.41 -13.53
CA GLY A 116 3.85 10.07 -12.41
C GLY A 116 2.51 10.70 -12.78
N VAL A 117 1.80 11.08 -11.73
CA VAL A 117 0.58 11.89 -11.75
C VAL A 117 0.77 13.00 -10.72
N ASP A 118 0.35 14.21 -11.07
CA ASP A 118 0.42 15.42 -10.26
C ASP A 118 -0.88 16.19 -10.44
N ILE A 119 -1.31 16.95 -9.44
CA ILE A 119 -2.46 17.85 -9.54
C ILE A 119 -1.97 19.27 -9.41
N ARG A 120 -2.36 20.12 -10.36
CA ARG A 120 -1.98 21.53 -10.41
C ARG A 120 -3.22 22.40 -10.45
N GLU A 121 -3.10 23.56 -9.83
CA GLU A 121 -4.13 24.58 -9.94
C GLU A 121 -3.77 25.53 -11.09
N GLU A 122 -4.63 25.60 -12.09
CA GLU A 122 -4.52 26.53 -13.23
C GLU A 122 -5.80 27.36 -13.27
N GLU A 123 -5.68 28.68 -13.16
CA GLU A 123 -6.81 29.63 -13.21
C GLU A 123 -7.94 29.37 -12.19
N GLY A 124 -7.64 28.66 -11.09
CA GLY A 124 -8.59 28.31 -10.03
C GLY A 124 -9.19 26.90 -10.15
N GLU A 125 -8.85 26.15 -11.20
CA GLU A 125 -9.31 24.79 -11.46
C GLU A 125 -8.21 23.75 -11.22
N GLU A 126 -8.58 22.54 -10.78
CA GLU A 126 -7.64 21.44 -10.59
C GLU A 126 -7.44 20.62 -11.88
N CYS A 127 -6.18 20.51 -12.28
CA CYS A 127 -5.76 19.83 -13.50
C CYS A 127 -4.84 18.67 -13.15
N LEU A 128 -5.24 17.47 -13.56
CA LEU A 128 -4.45 16.26 -13.42
C LEU A 128 -3.42 16.18 -14.55
N GLN A 129 -2.15 16.25 -14.18
CA GLN A 129 -1.01 16.17 -15.09
C GLN A 129 -0.39 14.77 -15.05
N GLY A 130 -0.45 14.06 -16.18
CA GLY A 130 0.29 12.81 -16.37
C GLY A 130 1.64 13.07 -17.02
N GLY A 131 2.72 12.46 -16.51
CA GLY A 131 3.97 12.35 -17.25
C GLY A 131 3.90 11.16 -18.21
N HIS A 132 3.96 11.38 -19.53
CA HIS A 132 4.05 10.33 -20.55
C HIS A 132 5.54 10.10 -20.91
N GLN A 133 5.97 8.85 -21.10
CA GLN A 133 7.28 8.59 -21.72
C GLN A 133 7.07 8.67 -23.23
N THR A 134 7.27 9.85 -23.82
CA THR A 134 7.55 9.92 -25.25
C THR A 134 9.04 9.66 -25.45
N THR A 135 9.38 8.74 -26.34
CA THR A 135 10.70 8.79 -26.98
C THR A 135 10.76 10.11 -27.77
N GLY A 136 11.39 11.14 -27.20
CA GLY A 136 11.75 12.35 -27.93
C GLY A 136 11.04 13.64 -27.51
N ASP A 137 9.71 13.67 -27.37
CA ASP A 137 8.98 14.95 -27.37
C ASP A 137 7.95 15.02 -26.25
N SER A 138 8.23 15.75 -25.17
CA SER A 138 7.38 15.82 -23.98
C SER A 138 6.07 16.58 -24.26
N GLU A 139 5.01 15.88 -24.63
CA GLU A 139 3.64 16.39 -24.59
C GLU A 139 3.05 16.25 -23.18
N LYS A 140 2.62 17.36 -22.61
CA LYS A 140 1.88 17.43 -21.34
C LYS A 140 0.40 17.19 -21.64
N GLY A 141 -0.13 16.03 -21.26
CA GLY A 141 -1.59 15.81 -21.27
C GLY A 141 -2.24 16.58 -20.12
N HIS A 142 -3.11 17.53 -20.42
CA HIS A 142 -3.93 18.27 -19.46
C HIS A 142 -5.31 17.61 -19.38
N GLN A 143 -5.69 17.13 -18.19
CA GLN A 143 -7.03 16.59 -17.96
C GLN A 143 -7.61 17.25 -16.70
N THR A 144 -8.74 17.95 -16.83
CA THR A 144 -9.45 18.54 -15.69
C THR A 144 -10.07 17.44 -14.83
N THR A 145 -10.10 17.64 -13.51
CA THR A 145 -10.81 16.73 -12.59
C THR A 145 -12.31 16.75 -12.91
N PRO A 146 -12.95 15.61 -13.20
CA PRO A 146 -14.33 15.57 -13.66
C PRO A 146 -15.27 15.61 -12.45
N ASP A 147 -15.37 16.78 -11.82
CA ASP A 147 -16.39 17.04 -10.81
C ASP A 147 -17.59 17.81 -11.39
N SER A 148 -17.70 17.95 -12.72
CA SER A 148 -18.88 18.46 -13.42
C SER A 148 -19.56 17.35 -14.23
N GLU A 149 -20.85 17.14 -13.98
CA GLU A 149 -21.72 16.09 -14.57
C GLU A 149 -22.07 16.31 -16.06
N ASP A 150 -21.20 16.94 -16.85
CA ASP A 150 -21.46 17.19 -18.26
C ASP A 150 -20.66 16.25 -19.16
N GLY A 151 -21.39 15.53 -20.02
CA GLY A 151 -20.89 14.48 -20.88
C GLY A 151 -19.66 14.91 -21.69
N ILE A 152 -18.63 14.08 -21.64
CA ILE A 152 -17.39 14.21 -22.40
C ILE A 152 -17.73 14.03 -23.89
N GLU A 153 -17.75 15.13 -24.65
CA GLU A 153 -17.54 15.03 -26.11
C GLU A 153 -16.08 14.61 -26.37
N PRO A 154 -15.84 13.66 -27.28
CA PRO A 154 -14.49 13.25 -27.61
C PRO A 154 -13.73 14.40 -28.28
N PRO A 155 -12.45 14.63 -27.94
CA PRO A 155 -11.65 15.64 -28.62
C PRO A 155 -11.50 15.28 -30.11
N GLU A 156 -11.66 16.29 -30.96
CA GLU A 156 -11.53 16.18 -32.42
C GLU A 156 -10.22 15.48 -32.80
N THR A 157 -10.34 14.41 -33.59
CA THR A 157 -9.24 13.79 -34.33
C THR A 157 -8.59 14.83 -35.24
N GLN A 158 -7.47 15.42 -34.82
CA GLN A 158 -6.50 15.94 -35.78
C GLN A 158 -5.62 14.79 -36.24
N ALA A 159 -5.82 14.42 -37.50
CA ALA A 159 -4.98 13.50 -38.23
C ALA A 159 -3.55 14.04 -38.30
N ALA A 160 -2.58 13.24 -37.84
CA ALA A 160 -1.18 13.43 -38.21
C ALA A 160 -0.87 12.44 -39.33
N GLU A 161 -0.56 12.97 -40.51
CA GLU A 161 0.11 12.23 -41.55
C GLU A 161 1.52 11.84 -41.05
N TRP A 162 1.77 10.53 -41.06
CA TRP A 162 3.02 9.79 -40.84
C TRP A 162 3.79 10.03 -39.52
#